data_AF-A0A7S1Z2H3-F1
#
_entry.id   AF-A0A7S1Z2H3-F1
#
_cell.length_a   1.000
_cell.length_b   1.000
_cell.length_c   1.000
_cell.angle_alpha   90.00
_cell.angle_beta   90.00
_cell.angle_gamma   90.00
#
_symmetry.space_group_name_H-M   'P 1'
#
loop_
_entity.id
_entity.type
_entity.pdbx_description
1 polymer ?
#
loop_
_entity_poly.entity_id
_entity_poly.type
_entity_poly.pdbx_seq_one_letter_code
_entity_poly.pdbx_strand_id
1 'polypeptide(L)'
;MEAELTLRNFPSKPDPSISPELVAVSCCRSLQFVDHPSPDDGLRRIFPFFTWECRKAVTARRGGDVLERFVEHGSLSPALQPFMGATRIEVGEGTLTPKTQTRGDLVSFPVKVHGAAVLAFQHSSGLIRDRVGEEPPITDMVMRLEQQRRPPMQGCWLVREVLDVRHAFAGDMGNAHVGG
;
A
#
# COMPACT_ATOMS: atom_id res chain seq x y z
N MET A 1 -12.93 -4.49 15.92
CA MET A 1 -12.67 -4.33 17.38
C MET A 1 -11.36 -3.63 17.74
N GLU A 2 -10.24 -3.73 17.01
CA GLU A 2 -9.14 -2.75 17.11
C GLU A 2 -8.88 -2.06 15.76
N ALA A 3 -8.83 -2.84 14.68
CA ALA A 3 -8.70 -2.32 13.33
C ALA A 3 -9.81 -1.33 12.92
N GLU A 4 -11.06 -1.56 13.31
CA GLU A 4 -12.17 -0.62 13.07
C GLU A 4 -12.00 0.69 13.86
N LEU A 5 -11.39 0.64 15.06
CA LEU A 5 -11.09 1.85 15.82
C LEU A 5 -9.99 2.65 15.14
N THR A 6 -8.97 1.97 14.59
CA THR A 6 -7.96 2.60 13.74
C THR A 6 -8.61 3.33 12.56
N LEU A 7 -9.57 2.70 11.87
CA LEU A 7 -10.26 3.32 10.73
C LEU A 7 -11.12 4.52 11.13
N ARG A 8 -11.81 4.46 12.26
CA ARG A 8 -12.63 5.58 12.77
C ARG A 8 -11.80 6.80 13.14
N ASN A 9 -10.57 6.57 13.63
CA ASN A 9 -9.66 7.62 14.06
C ASN A 9 -8.70 8.08 12.96
N PHE A 10 -8.70 7.42 11.79
CA PHE A 10 -7.82 7.80 10.70
C PHE A 10 -8.32 9.11 10.06
N PRO A 11 -7.51 10.19 10.08
CA PRO A 11 -7.94 11.46 9.51
C PRO A 11 -8.17 11.35 8.00
N SER A 12 -9.09 12.17 7.49
CA SER A 12 -9.46 12.16 6.06
C SER A 12 -8.41 12.80 5.14
N LYS A 13 -7.41 13.48 5.71
CA LYS A 13 -6.35 14.18 4.99
C LYS A 13 -5.01 14.04 5.72
N PRO A 14 -3.89 14.06 4.99
CA PRO A 14 -2.56 14.11 5.58
C PRO A 14 -2.38 15.34 6.47
N ASP A 15 -1.72 15.14 7.60
CA ASP A 15 -1.40 16.18 8.56
C ASP A 15 0.02 15.92 9.14
N PRO A 16 0.84 16.97 9.38
CA PRO A 16 2.19 16.80 9.91
C PRO A 16 2.28 16.19 11.30
N SER A 17 1.20 16.22 12.08
CA SER A 17 1.14 15.62 13.42
C SER A 17 0.97 14.09 13.40
N ILE A 18 0.63 13.51 12.23
CA ILE A 18 0.42 12.07 12.09
C ILE A 18 1.78 11.37 11.93
N SER A 19 2.02 10.36 12.76
CA SER A 19 3.24 9.55 12.67
C SER A 19 3.23 8.70 11.38
N PRO A 20 4.42 8.35 10.83
CA PRO A 20 4.50 7.48 9.66
C PRO A 20 3.91 6.09 9.92
N GLU A 21 4.04 5.58 11.16
CA GLU A 21 3.46 4.31 11.57
C GLU A 21 1.93 4.33 11.52
N LEU A 22 1.31 5.40 12.05
CA LEU A 22 -0.15 5.51 12.01
C LEU A 22 -0.66 5.62 10.56
N VAL A 23 0.06 6.31 9.66
CA VAL A 23 -0.27 6.32 8.23
C VAL A 23 -0.14 4.92 7.63
N ALA A 24 0.96 4.21 7.89
CA ALA A 24 1.20 2.87 7.34
C ALA A 24 0.13 1.86 7.79
N VAL A 25 -0.14 1.79 9.10
CA VAL A 25 -1.15 0.91 9.68
C VAL A 25 -2.53 1.26 9.15
N SER A 26 -2.91 2.54 9.13
CA SER A 26 -4.24 2.96 8.69
C SER A 26 -4.47 2.74 7.19
N CYS A 27 -3.45 2.91 6.36
CA CYS A 27 -3.50 2.55 4.94
C CYS A 27 -3.69 1.04 4.77
N CYS A 28 -2.92 0.22 5.50
CA CYS A 28 -3.07 -1.23 5.47
C CYS A 28 -4.46 -1.67 5.91
N ARG A 29 -4.97 -1.14 7.03
CA ARG A 29 -6.33 -1.45 7.51
C ARG A 29 -7.42 -0.95 6.56
N SER A 30 -7.22 0.21 5.93
CA SER A 30 -8.18 0.74 4.95
C SER A 30 -8.30 -0.20 3.76
N LEU A 31 -7.20 -0.77 3.30
CA LEU A 31 -7.20 -1.79 2.25
C LEU A 31 -7.75 -3.13 2.74
N GLN A 32 -7.43 -3.54 3.98
CA GLN A 32 -8.00 -4.75 4.57
C GLN A 32 -9.53 -4.74 4.57
N PHE A 33 -10.11 -3.60 4.92
CA PHE A 33 -11.54 -3.36 4.95
C PHE A 33 -11.94 -2.41 3.80
N VAL A 34 -11.59 -2.79 2.57
CA VAL A 34 -11.74 -1.94 1.38
C VAL A 34 -13.18 -1.48 1.14
N ASP A 35 -14.16 -2.32 1.45
CA ASP A 35 -15.60 -2.03 1.24
C ASP A 35 -16.35 -1.59 2.50
N HIS A 36 -15.62 -1.20 3.57
CA HIS A 36 -16.24 -0.72 4.80
C HIS A 36 -16.12 0.80 4.94
N PRO A 37 -17.18 1.55 5.29
CA PRO A 37 -18.57 1.08 5.42
C PRO A 37 -19.31 0.91 4.08
N SER A 38 -18.77 1.45 2.99
CA SER A 38 -19.33 1.33 1.64
C SER A 38 -18.28 0.80 0.67
N PRO A 39 -18.69 0.28 -0.50
CA PRO A 39 -17.77 -0.20 -1.53
C PRO A 39 -16.66 0.81 -1.87
N ASP A 40 -15.43 0.31 -1.99
CA ASP A 40 -14.23 1.09 -2.31
C ASP A 40 -13.82 2.19 -1.32
N ASP A 41 -14.50 2.35 -0.18
CA ASP A 41 -14.20 3.42 0.79
C ASP A 41 -12.75 3.32 1.31
N GLY A 42 -12.17 2.13 1.36
CA GLY A 42 -10.76 1.93 1.68
C GLY A 42 -9.80 2.55 0.68
N LEU A 43 -10.06 2.38 -0.62
CA LEU A 43 -9.28 3.02 -1.67
C LEU A 43 -9.43 4.55 -1.62
N ARG A 44 -10.65 5.02 -1.33
CA ARG A 44 -10.93 6.45 -1.17
C ARG A 44 -10.18 7.05 0.02
N ARG A 45 -10.13 6.35 1.15
CA ARG A 45 -9.39 6.77 2.36
C ARG A 45 -7.90 6.91 2.13
N ILE A 46 -7.27 6.00 1.38
CA ILE A 46 -5.80 6.02 1.21
C ILE A 46 -5.32 6.98 0.12
N PHE A 47 -6.18 7.34 -0.85
CA PHE A 47 -5.83 8.21 -1.97
C PHE A 47 -5.06 9.49 -1.56
N PRO A 48 -5.51 10.29 -0.57
CA PRO A 48 -4.80 11.51 -0.21
C PRO A 48 -3.47 11.24 0.51
N PHE A 49 -3.28 10.04 1.09
CA PHE A 49 -2.05 9.64 1.76
C PHE A 49 -1.01 9.05 0.81
N PHE A 50 -1.34 8.86 -0.47
CA PHE A 50 -0.38 8.40 -1.47
C PHE A 50 0.23 9.61 -2.18
N THR A 51 1.54 9.58 -2.39
CA THR A 51 2.19 10.52 -3.30
C THR A 51 1.62 10.36 -4.72
N TRP A 52 1.69 11.41 -5.52
CA TRP A 52 1.25 11.34 -6.92
C TRP A 52 2.00 10.25 -7.70
N GLU A 53 3.30 10.10 -7.46
CA GLU A 53 4.12 9.05 -8.06
C GLU A 53 3.62 7.64 -7.68
N CYS A 54 3.29 7.43 -6.41
CA CYS A 54 2.72 6.16 -5.94
C CYS A 54 1.39 5.86 -6.62
N ARG A 55 0.48 6.84 -6.70
CA ARG A 55 -0.83 6.67 -7.35
C ARG A 55 -0.68 6.31 -8.82
N LYS A 56 0.24 6.96 -9.54
CA LYS A 56 0.58 6.57 -10.92
C LYS A 56 1.12 5.15 -10.99
N ALA A 57 2.05 4.75 -10.13
CA ALA A 57 2.61 3.41 -10.16
C ALA A 57 1.52 2.34 -9.94
N VAL A 58 0.71 2.51 -8.88
CA VAL A 58 -0.41 1.62 -8.51
C VAL A 58 -1.42 1.46 -9.65
N THR A 59 -1.74 2.54 -10.36
CA THR A 59 -2.78 2.56 -11.39
C THR A 59 -2.25 2.34 -12.81
N ALA A 60 -0.97 1.99 -12.97
CA ALA A 60 -0.29 1.94 -14.26
C ALA A 60 -0.47 3.24 -15.09
N ARG A 61 -0.39 4.38 -14.40
CA ARG A 61 -0.53 5.76 -14.91
C ARG A 61 -1.94 6.13 -15.40
N ARG A 62 -2.96 5.33 -15.10
CA ARG A 62 -4.35 5.58 -15.54
C ARG A 62 -5.22 6.30 -14.51
N GLY A 63 -4.76 6.47 -13.27
CA GLY A 63 -5.54 7.09 -12.19
C GLY A 63 -4.69 7.79 -11.13
N GLY A 64 -3.63 8.49 -11.55
CA GLY A 64 -2.71 9.16 -10.61
C GLY A 64 -3.26 10.44 -9.99
N ASP A 65 -4.19 11.10 -10.68
CA ASP A 65 -4.64 12.47 -10.45
C ASP A 65 -6.11 12.56 -10.02
N VAL A 66 -6.96 11.69 -10.54
CA VAL A 66 -8.41 11.66 -10.25
C VAL A 66 -8.75 10.50 -9.31
N LEU A 67 -9.46 10.79 -8.22
CA LEU A 67 -9.85 9.81 -7.20
C LEU A 67 -10.64 8.64 -7.80
N GLU A 68 -11.60 8.93 -8.66
CA GLU A 68 -12.48 7.94 -9.28
C GLU A 68 -11.67 6.97 -10.15
N ARG A 69 -10.69 7.47 -10.90
CA ARG A 69 -9.76 6.66 -11.70
C ARG A 69 -8.80 5.87 -10.82
N PHE A 70 -8.38 6.44 -9.69
CA PHE A 70 -7.58 5.71 -8.71
C PHE A 70 -8.34 4.54 -8.12
N VAL A 71 -9.61 4.72 -7.77
CA VAL A 71 -10.47 3.64 -7.27
C VAL A 71 -10.64 2.56 -8.34
N GLU A 72 -11.01 2.94 -9.57
CA GLU A 72 -11.22 2.03 -10.70
C GLU A 72 -9.98 1.16 -11.01
N HIS A 73 -8.79 1.77 -11.03
CA HIS A 73 -7.56 1.06 -11.40
C HIS A 73 -6.80 0.50 -10.19
N GLY A 74 -7.01 1.04 -9.00
CA GLY A 74 -6.38 0.62 -7.76
C GLY A 74 -6.89 -0.72 -7.27
N SER A 75 -8.19 -1.01 -7.44
CA SER A 75 -8.81 -2.32 -7.15
C SER A 75 -8.18 -3.47 -7.95
N LEU A 76 -7.66 -3.17 -9.14
CA LEU A 76 -6.97 -4.10 -10.03
C LEU A 76 -5.45 -4.10 -9.85
N SER A 77 -4.92 -3.33 -8.90
CA SER A 77 -3.48 -3.15 -8.76
C SER A 77 -2.84 -4.38 -8.11
N PRO A 78 -1.86 -5.03 -8.77
CA PRO A 78 -1.12 -6.15 -8.16
C PRO A 78 -0.42 -5.76 -6.86
N ALA A 79 -0.07 -4.48 -6.69
CA ALA A 79 0.56 -3.97 -5.47
C ALA A 79 -0.41 -3.83 -4.29
N LEU A 80 -1.71 -3.59 -4.56
CA LEU A 80 -2.72 -3.38 -3.50
C LEU A 80 -3.61 -4.59 -3.25
N GLN A 81 -3.83 -5.43 -4.27
CA GLN A 81 -4.69 -6.61 -4.15
C GLN A 81 -4.33 -7.55 -2.99
N PRO A 82 -3.05 -7.80 -2.63
CA PRO A 82 -2.73 -8.65 -1.48
C PRO A 82 -3.41 -8.19 -0.19
N PHE A 83 -3.58 -6.88 -0.01
CA PHE A 83 -4.16 -6.28 1.20
C PHE A 83 -5.69 -6.40 1.23
N MET A 84 -6.35 -6.45 0.07
CA MET A 84 -7.81 -6.34 -0.04
C MET A 84 -8.50 -7.59 0.48
N GLY A 85 -9.29 -7.42 1.56
CA GLY A 85 -9.95 -8.54 2.22
C GLY A 85 -8.99 -9.51 2.93
N ALA A 86 -7.73 -9.11 3.16
CA ALA A 86 -6.77 -9.94 3.88
C ALA A 86 -7.29 -10.31 5.28
N THR A 87 -7.11 -11.56 5.69
CA THR A 87 -7.55 -12.04 7.01
C THR A 87 -6.76 -11.35 8.13
N ARG A 88 -5.46 -11.13 7.90
CA ARG A 88 -4.56 -10.49 8.86
C ARG A 88 -3.48 -9.70 8.12
N ILE A 89 -3.13 -8.56 8.70
CA ILE A 89 -2.00 -7.74 8.27
C ILE A 89 -1.17 -7.41 9.50
N GLU A 90 0.13 -7.66 9.38
CA GLU A 90 1.14 -7.34 10.39
C GLU A 90 2.07 -6.27 9.81
N VAL A 91 2.15 -5.13 10.47
CA VAL A 91 3.11 -4.07 10.13
C VAL A 91 4.25 -4.18 11.13
N GLY A 92 5.46 -4.47 10.66
CA GLY A 92 6.64 -4.55 11.51
C GLY A 92 7.24 -3.18 11.81
N GLU A 93 8.36 -3.16 12.52
CA GLU A 93 9.04 -1.91 12.88
C GLU A 93 9.56 -1.15 11.66
N GLY A 94 9.43 0.18 11.68
CA GLY A 94 9.84 1.05 10.60
C GLY A 94 11.33 1.36 10.63
N THR A 95 12.02 1.18 9.50
CA THR A 95 13.41 1.60 9.35
C THR A 95 13.49 3.02 8.79
N LEU A 96 14.02 3.97 9.58
CA LEU A 96 14.24 5.35 9.17
C LEU A 96 15.49 5.49 8.29
N THR A 97 15.32 6.08 7.12
CA THR A 97 16.42 6.61 6.31
C THR A 97 16.36 8.14 6.36
N PRO A 98 17.40 8.81 6.90
CA PRO A 98 17.41 10.26 7.01
C PRO A 98 17.27 10.99 5.67
N LYS A 99 16.69 12.20 5.74
CA LYS A 99 16.50 13.12 4.62
C LYS A 99 17.81 13.48 3.94
N THR A 100 17.71 13.84 2.66
CA THR A 100 18.85 14.33 1.87
C THR A 100 18.55 15.74 1.33
N GLN A 101 19.46 16.29 0.53
CA GLN A 101 19.23 17.56 -0.15
C GLN A 101 18.02 17.53 -1.11
N THR A 102 17.68 16.35 -1.66
CA THR A 102 16.66 16.21 -2.72
C THR A 102 15.39 15.49 -2.31
N ARG A 103 15.35 14.81 -1.14
CA ARG A 103 14.15 14.13 -0.61
C ARG A 103 13.99 14.31 0.90
N GLY A 104 12.78 14.12 1.41
CA GLY A 104 12.53 14.10 2.86
C GLY A 104 13.01 12.83 3.56
N ASP A 105 12.71 12.72 4.85
CA ASP A 105 12.95 11.48 5.58
C ASP A 105 12.11 10.35 4.97
N LEU A 106 12.67 9.15 4.91
CA LEU A 106 11.96 7.96 4.46
C LEU A 106 11.80 6.98 5.62
N VAL A 107 10.65 6.34 5.72
CA VAL A 107 10.47 5.19 6.63
C VAL A 107 9.96 4.02 5.83
N SER A 108 10.59 2.86 5.95
CA SER A 108 10.15 1.62 5.30
C SER A 108 9.63 0.65 6.35
N PHE A 109 8.38 0.22 6.18
CA PHE A 109 7.74 -0.77 7.03
C PHE A 109 7.67 -2.11 6.30
N PRO A 110 8.22 -3.20 6.86
CA PRO A 110 7.91 -4.53 6.39
C PRO A 110 6.45 -4.85 6.74
N VAL A 111 5.71 -5.41 5.80
CA VAL A 111 4.30 -5.74 5.98
C VAL A 111 4.05 -7.17 5.56
N LYS A 112 3.56 -8.00 6.49
CA LYS A 112 3.16 -9.37 6.20
C LYS A 112 1.65 -9.43 6.03
N VAL A 113 1.22 -9.93 4.87
CA VAL A 113 -0.20 -10.00 4.50
C VAL A 113 -0.63 -11.45 4.41
N HIS A 114 -1.60 -11.82 5.24
CA HIS A 114 -2.22 -13.14 5.22
C HIS A 114 -3.52 -13.05 4.43
N GLY A 115 -3.56 -13.70 3.26
CA GLY A 115 -4.72 -13.70 2.38
C GLY A 115 -5.97 -14.33 3.03
N ALA A 116 -7.11 -14.17 2.37
CA ALA A 116 -8.33 -14.91 2.71
C ALA A 116 -8.30 -16.31 2.10
N ALA A 117 -8.90 -17.29 2.79
CA ALA A 117 -9.07 -18.65 2.27
C ALA A 117 -9.97 -18.69 1.02
N VAL A 118 -10.87 -17.70 0.90
CA VAL A 118 -11.60 -17.43 -0.33
C VAL A 118 -10.84 -16.32 -1.04
N LEU A 119 -10.00 -16.71 -1.99
CA LEU A 119 -9.38 -15.79 -2.92
C LEU A 119 -10.47 -15.21 -3.84
N ALA A 120 -11.18 -14.18 -3.38
CA ALA A 120 -11.96 -13.32 -4.27
C ALA A 120 -10.99 -12.41 -5.06
N PHE A 121 -10.02 -13.00 -5.77
CA PHE A 121 -9.29 -12.28 -6.80
C PHE A 121 -10.25 -12.03 -7.95
N GLN A 122 -10.85 -10.84 -7.98
CA GLN A 122 -11.45 -10.33 -9.21
C GLN A 122 -10.32 -9.98 -10.18
N HIS A 123 -9.92 -10.95 -11.00
CA HIS A 123 -9.27 -10.59 -12.26
C HIS A 123 -10.26 -9.77 -13.10
N SER A 124 -9.77 -8.81 -13.87
CA SER A 124 -10.57 -8.06 -14.85
C SER A 124 -11.24 -8.95 -15.91
N SER A 125 -10.93 -10.25 -15.96
CA SER A 125 -11.54 -11.27 -16.81
C SER A 125 -12.69 -12.05 -16.16
N GLY A 126 -13.05 -11.80 -14.89
CA GLY A 126 -14.18 -12.45 -14.22
C GLY A 126 -13.99 -13.93 -13.90
N LEU A 127 -12.81 -14.51 -14.13
CA LEU A 127 -12.50 -15.90 -13.78
C LEU A 127 -12.14 -16.00 -12.30
N ILE A 128 -13.12 -16.40 -11.50
CA ILE A 128 -12.90 -16.92 -10.15
C ILE A 128 -12.17 -18.25 -10.31
N ARG A 129 -10.88 -18.30 -9.96
CA ARG A 129 -10.23 -19.59 -9.72
C ARG A 129 -10.72 -20.08 -8.36
N ASP A 130 -11.74 -20.92 -8.38
CA ASP A 130 -12.17 -21.70 -7.20
C ASP A 130 -11.03 -22.64 -6.77
N ARG A 131 -10.09 -22.10 -5.99
CA ARG A 131 -9.12 -22.89 -5.23
C ARG A 131 -9.59 -22.99 -3.78
N VAL A 132 -10.77 -23.57 -3.61
CA VAL A 132 -11.31 -23.89 -2.29
C VAL A 132 -10.45 -25.01 -1.69
N GLY A 133 -9.63 -24.68 -0.69
CA GLY A 133 -8.83 -25.67 0.07
C GLY A 133 -7.31 -25.47 0.08
N GLU A 134 -6.75 -24.48 -0.61
CA GLU A 134 -5.34 -24.13 -0.45
C GLU A 134 -5.14 -23.25 0.80
N GLU A 135 -4.01 -23.40 1.50
CA GLU A 135 -3.65 -22.49 2.59
C GLU A 135 -3.62 -21.04 2.06
N PRO A 136 -4.21 -20.06 2.79
CA PRO A 136 -4.24 -18.69 2.32
C PRO A 136 -2.81 -18.17 2.08
N PRO A 137 -2.54 -17.52 0.94
CA PRO A 137 -1.19 -17.09 0.61
C PRO A 137 -0.69 -16.07 1.62
N ILE A 138 0.56 -16.20 2.04
CA ILE A 138 1.28 -15.17 2.79
C ILE A 138 2.13 -14.38 1.79
N THR A 139 1.96 -13.06 1.78
CA THR A 139 2.76 -12.15 0.93
C THR A 139 3.54 -11.19 1.81
N ASP A 140 4.86 -11.14 1.61
CA ASP A 140 5.73 -10.15 2.22
C ASP A 140 5.78 -8.91 1.33
N MET A 141 5.41 -7.78 1.90
CA MET A 141 5.32 -6.47 1.26
C MET A 141 6.23 -5.47 1.99
N VAL A 142 6.55 -4.37 1.32
CA VAL A 142 7.16 -3.18 1.95
C VAL A 142 6.30 -1.97 1.62
N MET A 143 5.92 -1.21 2.65
CA MET A 143 5.31 0.11 2.50
C MET A 143 6.33 1.17 2.89
N ARG A 144 6.69 2.03 1.94
CA ARG A 144 7.65 3.11 2.16
C ARG A 144 6.94 4.46 2.15
N LEU A 145 7.17 5.25 3.18
CA LEU A 145 6.64 6.59 3.33
C LEU A 145 7.76 7.62 3.16
N GLU A 146 7.42 8.80 2.65
CA GLU A 146 8.28 9.97 2.57
C GLU A 146 7.64 11.16 3.27
N GLN A 147 8.42 11.83 4.12
CA GLN A 147 8.02 13.11 4.70
C GLN A 147 8.15 14.22 3.65
N GLN A 148 7.05 14.86 3.32
CA GLN A 148 7.04 15.89 2.29
C GLN A 148 7.76 17.17 2.75
N ARG A 149 8.53 17.77 1.85
CA ARG A 149 9.38 18.94 2.18
C ARG A 149 8.81 20.29 1.79
N ARG A 150 7.81 20.29 0.90
CA ARG A 150 7.31 21.51 0.25
C ARG A 150 5.82 21.70 0.54
N PRO A 151 5.35 22.95 0.67
CA PRO A 151 3.93 23.25 0.68
C PRO A 151 3.22 22.68 -0.55
N PRO A 152 1.93 22.28 -0.45
CA PRO A 152 1.07 22.39 0.74
C PRO A 152 1.24 21.25 1.76
N MET A 153 1.98 20.19 1.45
CA MET A 153 2.05 18.96 2.26
C MET A 153 3.25 18.93 3.22
N GLN A 154 3.95 20.05 3.43
CA GLN A 154 5.20 20.08 4.19
C GLN A 154 5.03 19.44 5.59
N GLY A 155 5.91 18.49 5.92
CA GLY A 155 5.89 17.75 7.18
C GLY A 155 5.00 16.50 7.20
N CYS A 156 4.06 16.38 6.25
CA CYS A 156 3.17 15.21 6.17
C CYS A 156 3.92 13.97 5.67
N TRP A 157 3.58 12.81 6.22
CA TRP A 157 4.04 11.51 5.73
C TRP A 157 3.09 10.96 4.67
N LEU A 158 3.62 10.67 3.49
CA LEU A 158 2.85 10.09 2.38
C LEU A 158 3.49 8.78 1.91
N VAL A 159 2.66 7.81 1.53
CA VAL A 159 3.10 6.57 0.91
C VAL A 159 3.75 6.88 -0.44
N ARG A 160 5.03 6.56 -0.55
CA ARG A 160 5.83 6.70 -1.76
C ARG A 160 5.76 5.44 -2.61
N GLU A 161 5.85 4.28 -1.99
CA GLU A 161 5.92 2.98 -2.66
C GLU A 161 5.22 1.89 -1.84
N VAL A 162 4.58 0.96 -2.54
CA VAL A 162 4.06 -0.31 -2.00
C VAL A 162 4.62 -1.40 -2.91
N LEU A 163 5.44 -2.29 -2.35
CA LEU A 163 6.23 -3.26 -3.12
C LEU A 163 6.00 -4.67 -2.60
N ASP A 164 5.85 -5.62 -3.52
CA ASP A 164 5.97 -7.05 -3.21
C ASP A 164 7.46 -7.41 -3.18
N VAL A 165 7.91 -7.96 -2.06
CA VAL A 165 9.32 -8.30 -1.82
C VAL A 165 9.83 -9.30 -2.87
N ARG A 166 8.98 -10.19 -3.37
CA ARG A 166 9.34 -11.19 -4.41
C ARG A 166 9.74 -10.53 -5.73
N HIS A 167 9.21 -9.35 -6.01
CA HIS A 167 9.45 -8.61 -7.25
C HIS A 167 10.41 -7.43 -7.08
N ALA A 168 10.68 -7.01 -5.82
CA ALA A 168 11.55 -5.89 -5.53
C ALA A 168 13.03 -6.11 -5.89
N PHE A 169 13.49 -7.37 -5.93
CA PHE A 169 14.89 -7.72 -6.22
C PHE A 169 15.18 -8.12 -7.68
N ALA A 170 14.15 -8.16 -8.54
CA ALA A 170 14.34 -8.53 -9.95
C ALA A 170 15.01 -7.42 -10.79
N GLY A 171 15.24 -6.23 -10.22
CA GLY A 171 15.86 -5.08 -10.89
C GLY A 171 17.38 -4.95 -10.73
N ASP A 172 18.03 -5.79 -9.92
CA ASP A 172 19.47 -5.66 -9.62
C ASP A 172 20.34 -6.81 -10.17
N MET A 173 19.78 -7.66 -11.04
CA MET A 173 20.55 -8.68 -11.79
C MET A 173 21.12 -8.07 -13.09
N GLY A 174 21.88 -6.99 -12.94
CA GLY A 174 22.75 -6.43 -13.97
C GLY A 174 24.20 -6.75 -13.66
N ASN A 175 24.80 -7.67 -14.42
CA ASN A 175 26.23 -7.96 -14.49
C ASN A 175 26.95 -8.35 -13.18
N ALA A 176 26.77 -9.60 -12.74
CA ALA A 176 27.89 -10.33 -12.15
C ALA A 176 28.58 -11.14 -13.25
N HIS A 177 29.72 -10.64 -13.73
CA HIS A 177 30.65 -11.41 -14.55
C HIS A 177 30.96 -12.74 -13.86
N VAL A 178 30.74 -13.84 -14.57
CA VAL A 178 31.37 -15.12 -14.27
C VAL A 178 32.84 -14.98 -14.69
N GLY A 179 33.70 -14.72 -13.71
CA GLY A 179 35.14 -14.83 -13.82
C GLY A 179 35.63 -15.71 -12.67
N GLY A 180 36.11 -16.90 -13.02
CA GLY A 180 36.63 -17.91 -12.09
C GLY A 180 36.45 -19.31 -12.64
#